data_AF-A0A9Q1FEG5-F1
#
_entry.id   AF-A0A9Q1FEG5-F1
#
_cell.length_a   1.000
_cell.length_b   1.000
_cell.length_c   1.000
_cell.angle_alpha   90.00
_cell.angle_beta   90.00
_cell.angle_gamma   90.00
#
_symmetry.space_group_name_H-M   'P 1'
#
loop_
_entity.id
_entity.type
_entity.pdbx_description
1 polymer ?
#
loop_
_entity_poly.entity_id
_entity_poly.type
_entity_poly.pdbx_seq_one_letter_code
_entity_poly.pdbx_strand_id
1 'polypeptide(L)'
;MPFTEYLDHAQNVTLRWGFNQLQNEITFELTVKTTGWVGLGFSPNGGMAEADIVIGGVAPNGSPYFSDRHAVGNSLPLVDKQQSYTLLSLIEGDGQTTMEFRRPIKSCDDEDFLISVS
;
A
#
# COMPACT_ATOMS: atom_id res chain seq x y z
N MET A 1 11.11 -9.09 -5.45
CA MET A 1 10.79 -7.70 -5.82
C MET A 1 12.00 -7.08 -6.50
N PRO A 2 12.07 -7.09 -7.86
CA PRO A 2 13.24 -6.58 -8.60
C PRO A 2 13.26 -5.06 -8.75
N PHE A 3 12.15 -4.36 -8.49
CA PHE A 3 12.07 -2.91 -8.63
C PHE A 3 12.16 -2.22 -7.28
N THR A 4 12.71 -1.01 -7.25
CA THR A 4 12.90 -0.20 -6.03
C THR A 4 12.91 1.28 -6.40
N GLU A 5 12.24 2.10 -5.60
CA GLU A 5 12.21 3.56 -5.75
C GLU A 5 12.19 4.25 -4.38
N TYR A 6 12.79 5.43 -4.28
CA TYR A 6 12.68 6.29 -3.10
C TYR A 6 11.59 7.35 -3.35
N LEU A 7 10.57 7.39 -2.49
CA LEU A 7 9.43 8.30 -2.68
C LEU A 7 9.67 9.70 -2.10
N ASP A 8 10.81 9.93 -1.46
CA ASP A 8 11.24 11.20 -0.91
C ASP A 8 12.75 11.43 -1.07
N HIS A 9 13.17 12.70 -1.12
CA HIS A 9 14.59 13.05 -1.28
C HIS A 9 15.47 12.62 -0.11
N ALA A 10 14.91 12.49 1.10
CA ALA A 10 15.66 12.08 2.29
C ALA A 10 15.79 10.56 2.42
N GLN A 11 15.21 9.79 1.49
CA GLN A 11 15.22 8.32 1.50
C GLN A 11 14.68 7.76 2.81
N ASN A 12 13.61 8.37 3.31
CA ASN A 12 12.86 7.89 4.46
C ASN A 12 11.72 6.96 4.05
N VAL A 13 11.31 6.99 2.78
CA VAL A 13 10.23 6.19 2.20
C VAL A 13 10.79 5.42 1.02
N THR A 14 10.86 4.10 1.13
CA THR A 14 11.31 3.20 0.06
C THR A 14 10.17 2.29 -0.34
N LEU A 15 9.90 2.22 -1.64
CA LEU A 15 8.93 1.29 -2.23
C LEU A 15 9.67 0.25 -3.07
N ARG A 16 9.44 -1.02 -2.79
CA ARG A 16 9.91 -2.14 -3.61
C ARG A 16 8.72 -2.90 -4.15
N TRP A 17 8.81 -3.39 -5.38
CA TRP A 17 7.72 -4.19 -5.95
C TRP A 17 8.20 -5.25 -6.93
N GLY A 18 7.30 -6.17 -7.27
CA GLY A 18 7.50 -7.19 -8.28
C GLY A 18 6.20 -7.84 -8.72
N PHE A 19 6.19 -8.36 -9.95
CA PHE A 19 5.03 -9.02 -10.53
C PHE A 19 5.11 -10.53 -10.37
N ASN A 20 3.98 -11.15 -10.07
CA ASN A 20 3.76 -12.57 -10.22
C ASN A 20 2.82 -12.80 -11.41
N GLN A 21 3.40 -13.07 -12.57
CA GLN A 21 2.66 -13.23 -13.83
C GLN A 21 1.74 -14.47 -13.82
N LEU A 22 2.11 -15.53 -13.10
CA LEU A 22 1.30 -16.75 -13.01
C LEU A 22 0.01 -16.51 -12.22
N GLN A 23 0.08 -15.64 -11.20
CA GLN A 23 -1.07 -15.30 -10.35
C GLN A 23 -1.75 -14.00 -10.76
N ASN A 24 -1.20 -13.26 -11.74
CA ASN A 24 -1.64 -11.92 -12.13
C ASN A 24 -1.69 -10.95 -10.93
N GLU A 25 -0.69 -11.02 -10.06
CA GLU A 25 -0.56 -10.22 -8.83
C GLU A 25 0.67 -9.32 -8.87
N ILE A 26 0.63 -8.24 -8.12
CA ILE A 26 1.79 -7.42 -7.77
C ILE A 26 2.00 -7.48 -6.26
N THR A 27 3.25 -7.64 -5.84
CA THR A 27 3.68 -7.59 -4.44
C THR A 27 4.48 -6.32 -4.21
N PHE A 28 4.17 -5.64 -3.11
CA PHE A 28 4.81 -4.41 -2.67
C PHE A 28 5.41 -4.59 -1.28
N GLU A 29 6.53 -3.91 -1.04
CA GLU A 29 7.11 -3.68 0.27
C GLU A 29 7.33 -2.18 0.43
N LEU A 30 6.61 -1.58 1.37
CA LEU A 30 6.74 -0.17 1.74
C LEU A 30 7.51 -0.10 3.05
N THR A 31 8.66 0.56 3.01
CA THR A 31 9.53 0.76 4.18
C THR A 31 9.62 2.25 4.50
N VAL A 32 9.20 2.64 5.71
CA VAL A 32 9.14 4.04 6.15
C VAL A 32 9.87 4.22 7.47
N LYS A 33 10.75 5.22 7.58
CA LYS A 33 11.37 5.63 8.86
C LYS A 33 10.35 6.34 9.74
N THR A 34 9.56 5.56 10.49
CA THR A 34 8.53 6.02 11.43
C THR A 34 8.30 4.95 12.50
N THR A 35 7.60 5.33 13.58
CA THR A 35 7.10 4.43 14.63
C THR A 35 5.57 4.49 14.68
N GLY A 36 4.95 4.52 13.51
CA GLY A 36 3.52 4.71 13.37
C GLY A 36 2.98 4.03 12.12
N TRP A 37 1.77 4.41 11.75
CA TRP A 37 1.14 3.88 10.55
C TRP A 37 1.79 4.41 9.28
N VAL A 38 1.68 3.61 8.23
CA VAL A 38 2.11 3.92 6.87
C VAL A 38 0.95 3.69 5.93
N GLY A 39 0.92 4.41 4.81
CA GLY A 39 -0.05 4.19 3.76
C GLY A 39 0.54 4.47 2.38
N LEU A 40 0.04 3.77 1.37
CA LEU A 40 0.36 3.98 -0.04
C LEU A 40 -0.94 4.11 -0.81
N GLY A 41 -1.01 5.11 -1.68
CA GLY A 41 -2.17 5.36 -2.53
C GLY A 41 -1.80 5.34 -4.01
N PHE A 42 -2.69 4.82 -4.83
CA PHE A 42 -2.64 4.89 -6.29
C PHE A 42 -3.77 5.81 -6.77
N SER A 43 -3.43 6.86 -7.50
CA SER A 43 -4.41 7.83 -7.98
C SER A 43 -4.07 8.30 -9.39
N PRO A 44 -5.07 8.75 -10.16
CA PRO A 44 -4.87 9.19 -11.55
C PRO A 44 -4.03 10.47 -11.66
N ASN A 45 -3.92 11.25 -10.58
CA ASN A 45 -3.32 12.58 -10.60
C ASN A 45 -2.18 12.76 -9.55
N GLY A 46 -1.85 11.72 -8.79
CA GLY A 46 -0.87 11.78 -7.69
C GLY A 46 -1.37 12.47 -6.42
N GLY A 47 -2.63 12.93 -6.41
CA GLY A 47 -3.32 13.47 -5.24
C GLY A 47 -4.04 12.39 -4.42
N MET A 48 -4.65 12.79 -3.31
CA MET A 48 -5.39 11.89 -2.41
C MET A 48 -6.81 11.62 -2.90
N ALA A 49 -7.49 12.62 -3.47
CA ALA A 49 -8.81 12.41 -4.05
C ALA A 49 -8.75 11.40 -5.19
N GLU A 50 -9.72 10.48 -5.22
CA GLU A 50 -9.81 9.36 -6.16
C GLU A 50 -8.66 8.35 -6.01
N ALA A 51 -8.01 8.30 -4.84
CA ALA A 51 -6.98 7.32 -4.57
C ALA A 51 -7.56 6.03 -3.99
N ASP A 52 -7.07 4.91 -4.51
CA ASP A 52 -7.12 3.58 -3.91
C ASP A 52 -5.93 3.46 -2.95
N ILE A 53 -6.18 3.21 -1.66
CA ILE A 53 -5.24 3.39 -0.56
C ILE A 53 -5.21 2.17 0.35
N VAL A 54 -4.00 1.65 0.55
CA VAL A 54 -3.71 0.70 1.61
C VAL A 54 -3.07 1.40 2.81
N ILE A 55 -3.55 1.10 4.03
CA ILE A 55 -3.01 1.64 5.29
C ILE A 55 -2.72 0.49 6.25
N GLY A 56 -1.60 0.57 6.96
CA GLY A 56 -1.28 -0.38 8.03
C GLY A 56 -0.31 0.15 9.08
N GLY A 57 -0.23 -0.54 10.21
CA GLY A 57 0.67 -0.23 11.31
C GLY A 57 0.64 -1.33 12.38
N VAL A 58 1.46 -1.17 13.43
CA VAL A 58 1.49 -2.07 14.58
C VAL A 58 0.76 -1.41 15.75
N ALA A 59 -0.19 -2.13 16.37
CA ALA A 59 -0.88 -1.68 17.56
C ALA A 59 0.02 -1.83 18.81
N PRO A 60 -0.27 -1.13 19.94
CA PRO A 60 0.56 -1.19 21.14
C PRO A 60 0.75 -2.59 21.74
N ASN A 61 -0.16 -3.53 21.43
CA ASN A 61 -0.07 -4.93 21.84
C ASN A 61 0.79 -5.79 20.90
N GLY A 62 1.43 -5.19 19.88
CA GLY A 62 2.22 -5.88 18.86
C GLY A 62 1.42 -6.49 17.71
N SER A 63 0.08 -6.40 17.73
CA SER A 63 -0.74 -6.91 16.62
C SER A 63 -0.67 -5.98 15.40
N PRO A 64 -0.49 -6.50 14.19
CA PRO A 64 -0.61 -5.68 12.99
C PRO A 64 -2.08 -5.31 12.73
N TYR A 65 -2.32 -4.12 12.19
CA TYR A 65 -3.58 -3.74 11.57
C TYR A 65 -3.32 -3.30 10.13
N PHE A 66 -4.30 -3.56 9.27
CA PHE A 66 -4.21 -3.36 7.84
C PHE A 66 -5.62 -3.11 7.28
N SER A 67 -5.75 -2.15 6.36
CA SER A 67 -7.03 -1.74 5.81
C SER A 67 -6.86 -1.26 4.37
N ASP A 68 -7.71 -1.80 3.49
CA ASP A 68 -7.93 -1.30 2.14
C ASP A 68 -9.05 -0.24 2.15
N ARG A 69 -8.83 0.86 1.41
CA ARG A 69 -9.62 2.08 1.50
C ARG A 69 -9.63 2.84 0.18
N HIS A 70 -10.73 3.55 -0.06
CA HIS A 70 -10.84 4.48 -1.18
C HIS A 70 -11.09 5.92 -0.67
N ALA A 71 -10.44 6.90 -1.30
CA ALA A 71 -10.58 8.31 -0.96
C ALA A 71 -11.44 9.07 -1.99
N VAL A 72 -12.60 9.56 -1.55
CA VAL A 72 -13.50 10.40 -2.38
C VAL A 72 -13.10 11.89 -2.40
N GLY A 73 -12.03 12.25 -1.70
CA GLY A 73 -11.59 13.64 -1.51
C GLY A 73 -10.45 13.72 -0.48
N ASN A 74 -10.05 14.94 -0.12
CA ASN A 74 -9.01 15.17 0.90
C ASN A 74 -9.59 15.07 2.33
N SER A 75 -10.17 13.92 2.64
CA SER A 75 -10.77 13.58 3.93
C SER A 75 -10.39 12.15 4.32
N LEU A 76 -10.78 11.69 5.51
CA LEU A 76 -10.54 10.31 5.93
C LEU A 76 -11.03 9.32 4.84
N PRO A 77 -10.17 8.45 4.29
CA PRO A 77 -10.57 7.47 3.29
C PRO A 77 -11.60 6.50 3.85
N LEU A 78 -12.59 6.18 3.03
CA LEU A 78 -13.64 5.22 3.35
C LEU A 78 -13.06 3.82 3.26
N VAL A 79 -13.53 2.90 4.11
CA VAL A 79 -13.13 1.48 3.99
C VAL A 79 -13.72 0.91 2.72
N ASP A 80 -12.90 0.22 1.94
CA ASP A 80 -13.38 -0.40 0.71
C ASP A 80 -14.34 -1.57 1.03
N LYS A 81 -15.40 -1.69 0.24
CA LYS A 81 -16.35 -2.79 0.35
C LYS A 81 -15.73 -4.11 -0.08
N GLN A 82 -14.82 -4.09 -1.04
CA GLN A 82 -14.09 -5.27 -1.48
C GLN A 82 -12.61 -5.07 -1.16
N GLN A 83 -12.09 -5.98 -0.34
CA GLN A 83 -10.70 -5.90 0.13
C GLN A 83 -9.81 -6.60 -0.90
N SER A 84 -9.28 -5.83 -1.83
CA SER A 84 -8.47 -6.33 -2.95
C SER A 84 -6.99 -6.52 -2.56
N TYR A 85 -6.61 -6.03 -1.38
CA TYR A 85 -5.26 -6.11 -0.84
C TYR A 85 -5.13 -7.20 0.22
N THR A 86 -4.05 -7.97 0.15
CA THR A 86 -3.69 -8.99 1.14
C THR A 86 -2.41 -8.60 1.85
N LEU A 87 -2.46 -8.49 3.18
CA LEU A 87 -1.28 -8.32 4.02
C LEU A 87 -0.41 -9.59 4.01
N LEU A 88 0.90 -9.43 3.79
CA LEU A 88 1.89 -10.51 3.89
C LEU A 88 2.71 -10.39 5.17
N SER A 89 3.22 -9.20 5.45
CA SER A 89 3.96 -8.91 6.69
C SER A 89 3.82 -7.44 7.09
N LEU A 90 3.79 -7.15 8.39
CA LEU A 90 3.83 -5.79 8.89
C LEU A 90 4.59 -5.76 10.22
N ILE A 91 5.72 -5.06 10.22
CA ILE A 91 6.66 -5.04 11.34
C ILE A 91 7.05 -3.60 11.62
N GLU A 92 7.10 -3.24 12.90
CA GLU A 92 7.65 -1.99 13.39
C GLU A 92 8.82 -2.29 14.32
N GLY A 93 9.98 -1.70 14.05
CA GLY A 93 11.21 -1.90 14.81
C GLY A 93 12.31 -0.96 14.35
N ASP A 94 13.27 -0.64 15.23
CA ASP A 94 14.43 0.19 14.91
C ASP A 94 14.09 1.57 14.28
N GLY A 95 12.94 2.15 14.67
CA GLY A 95 12.47 3.43 14.12
C GLY A 95 11.93 3.34 12.69
N GLN A 96 11.53 2.15 12.26
CA GLN A 96 11.03 1.86 10.92
C GLN A 96 9.77 1.01 10.97
N THR A 97 8.82 1.31 10.09
CA THR A 97 7.66 0.46 9.80
C THR A 97 7.81 -0.09 8.38
N THR A 98 7.77 -1.41 8.26
CA THR A 98 7.83 -2.12 6.98
C THR A 98 6.54 -2.90 6.77
N MET A 99 5.85 -2.62 5.67
CA MET A 99 4.59 -3.23 5.30
C MET A 99 4.72 -3.91 3.94
N GLU A 100 4.56 -5.24 3.92
CA GLU A 100 4.54 -6.06 2.71
C GLU A 100 3.11 -6.53 2.44
N PHE A 101 2.65 -6.33 1.21
CA PHE A 101 1.30 -6.67 0.79
C PHE A 101 1.25 -7.00 -0.69
N ARG A 102 0.16 -7.61 -1.13
CA ARG A 102 -0.09 -7.90 -2.54
C ARG A 102 -1.51 -7.54 -2.93
N ARG A 103 -1.71 -7.26 -4.22
CA ARG A 103 -3.03 -7.10 -4.84
C ARG A 103 -3.03 -7.68 -6.26
N PRO A 104 -4.19 -8.08 -6.80
CA PRO A 104 -4.33 -8.39 -8.22
C PRO A 104 -3.92 -7.19 -9.10
N ILE A 105 -3.31 -7.43 -10.27
CA ILE A 105 -3.01 -6.38 -11.25
C ILE A 105 -4.30 -5.78 -11.82
N LYS A 106 -5.31 -6.65 -12.02
CA LYS A 106 -6.67 -6.29 -12.37
C LYS A 106 -7.60 -6.88 -11.34
N SER A 107 -8.15 -6.03 -10.48
CA SER A 107 -9.27 -6.39 -9.62
C SER A 107 -10.59 -6.30 -10.41
N CYS A 108 -11.63 -6.92 -9.87
CA CYS A 108 -13.01 -6.78 -10.34
C CYS A 108 -13.76 -5.73 -9.52
N ASP A 109 -13.00 -4.78 -8.95
CA ASP A 109 -13.50 -3.71 -8.10
C ASP A 109 -13.42 -2.40 -8.88
N ASP A 110 -14.55 -1.70 -8.95
CA ASP A 110 -14.66 -0.44 -9.69
C ASP A 110 -14.03 0.74 -8.91
N GLU A 111 -13.77 0.57 -7.61
CA GLU A 111 -13.14 1.57 -6.73
C GLU A 111 -11.61 1.44 -6.66
N ASP A 112 -11.07 0.34 -7.18
CA ASP A 112 -9.64 0.03 -7.25
C ASP A 112 -8.95 0.73 -8.44
N PHE A 113 -7.71 1.16 -8.24
CA PHE A 113 -6.93 1.71 -9.34
C PHE A 113 -6.41 0.59 -10.25
N LEU A 114 -6.72 0.65 -11.55
CA LEU A 114 -6.25 -0.32 -12.53
C LEU A 114 -4.75 -0.16 -12.80
N ILE A 115 -3.97 -1.21 -12.50
CA ILE A 115 -2.56 -1.28 -12.92
C ILE A 115 -2.51 -1.92 -14.31
N SER A 116 -1.94 -1.20 -15.27
CA SER A 116 -1.68 -1.74 -16.61
C SER A 116 -0.18 -1.89 -16.85
N VAL A 117 0.21 -2.99 -17.50
CA VAL A 117 1.54 -3.17 -18.08
C VAL A 117 1.47 -2.74 -19.54
N SER A 118 2.23 -1.70 -19.90
CA SER A 118 2.43 -1.24 -21.28
C SER A 118 3.55 -2.01 -21.97
#